data_AF-A0A2T6K979-F1
#
_entry.id   AF-A0A2T6K979-F1
#
_cell.length_a   1.000
_cell.length_b   1.000
_cell.length_c   1.000
_cell.angle_alpha   90.00
_cell.angle_beta   90.00
_cell.angle_gamma   90.00
#
_symmetry.space_group_name_H-M   'P 1'
#
loop_
_entity.id
_entity.type
_entity.pdbx_description
1 polymer ?
#
loop_
_entity_poly.entity_id
_entity_poly.type
_entity_poly.pdbx_seq_one_letter_code
_entity_poly.pdbx_strand_id
1 'polypeptide(L)'
;MTKSTTCIKCGASFCAQRSTAKYCNPTCRKAMSRGGIPENRRTSPSQRRREDEFFDLHMRLCETYYGMPPADRPAYSMALIDRARAGESKIKRVLTNPLLLNASESSRVYNWRSSRAYPTIAQEAAKFSQDKWGVSIGHAVSGQTPTAMSQSNNKLKEDYDHFTC
;
A
#
# COMPACT_ATOMS: atom_id res chain seq x y z
N MET A 1 -33.43 37.89 12.37
CA MET A 1 -32.24 38.61 11.84
C MET A 1 -31.04 37.69 11.93
N THR A 2 -30.47 37.26 10.80
CA THR A 2 -29.23 36.47 10.78
C THR A 2 -28.06 37.40 11.06
N LYS A 3 -27.30 37.15 12.15
CA LYS A 3 -26.09 37.92 12.46
C LYS A 3 -24.97 37.51 11.49
N SER A 4 -24.38 38.50 10.83
CA SER A 4 -23.15 38.32 10.07
C SER A 4 -21.99 38.14 11.05
N THR A 5 -21.18 37.10 10.86
CA THR A 5 -19.99 36.82 11.67
C THR A 5 -18.82 36.40 10.77
N THR A 6 -17.60 36.46 11.30
CA THR A 6 -16.39 36.19 10.52
C THR A 6 -15.87 34.78 10.82
N CYS A 7 -15.54 34.02 9.77
CA CYS A 7 -14.96 32.70 9.93
C CYS A 7 -13.54 32.80 10.52
N ILE A 8 -13.29 32.11 11.63
CA ILE A 8 -11.98 32.12 12.30
C ILE A 8 -10.86 31.55 11.39
N LYS A 9 -11.20 30.67 10.43
CA LYS A 9 -10.21 30.00 9.60
C LYS A 9 -9.82 30.76 8.32
N CYS A 10 -10.80 31.31 7.61
CA CYS A 10 -10.59 31.94 6.30
C CYS A 10 -10.86 33.44 6.28
N GLY A 11 -11.32 34.03 7.39
CA GLY A 11 -11.63 35.46 7.47
C GLY A 11 -12.87 35.90 6.70
N ALA A 12 -13.58 34.98 6.01
CA ALA A 12 -14.78 35.33 5.26
C ALA A 12 -15.96 35.61 6.19
N SER A 13 -16.72 36.67 5.88
CA SER A 13 -18.00 36.98 6.51
C SER A 13 -19.07 35.98 6.07
N PHE A 14 -19.85 35.45 7.00
CA PHE A 14 -20.95 34.52 6.71
C PHE A 14 -22.15 34.75 7.61
N CYS A 15 -23.33 34.37 7.13
CA CYS A 15 -24.56 34.42 7.92
C CYS A 15 -24.61 33.21 8.86
N ALA A 16 -24.48 33.47 10.16
CA ALA A 16 -24.53 32.41 11.17
C ALA A 16 -25.97 31.94 11.40
N GLN A 17 -26.22 30.65 11.23
CA GLN A 17 -27.51 30.03 11.59
C GLN A 17 -27.69 29.86 13.11
N ARG A 18 -26.60 29.91 13.88
CA ARG A 18 -26.59 29.79 15.34
C ARG A 18 -25.58 30.78 15.93
N SER A 19 -25.87 31.33 17.10
CA SER A 19 -25.01 32.32 17.76
C SER A 19 -23.59 31.83 18.06
N THR A 20 -23.39 30.51 18.15
CA THR A 20 -22.09 29.87 18.42
C THR A 20 -21.34 29.44 17.16
N ALA A 21 -21.82 29.78 15.95
CA ALA A 21 -21.16 29.39 14.71
C ALA A 21 -19.81 30.12 14.54
N LYS A 22 -18.72 29.36 14.51
CA LYS A 22 -17.34 29.88 14.35
C LYS A 22 -16.76 29.77 12.94
N TYR A 23 -17.39 28.97 12.07
CA TYR A 23 -16.87 28.60 10.76
C TYR A 23 -17.95 28.73 9.69
N CYS A 24 -17.58 29.24 8.52
CA CYS A 24 -18.50 29.40 7.39
C CYS A 24 -18.96 28.07 6.78
N ASN A 25 -18.16 27.00 6.91
CA ASN A 25 -18.50 25.69 6.38
C ASN A 25 -17.78 24.53 7.14
N PRO A 26 -18.23 23.27 6.96
CA PRO A 26 -17.61 22.10 7.58
C PRO A 26 -16.14 21.92 7.21
N THR A 27 -15.72 22.38 6.02
CA THR A 27 -14.33 22.30 5.55
C THR A 27 -13.42 23.19 6.40
N CYS A 28 -13.80 24.44 6.66
CA CYS A 28 -13.08 25.37 7.53
C CYS A 28 -13.04 24.87 8.97
N ARG A 29 -14.13 24.27 9.46
CA ARG A 29 -14.17 23.62 10.77
C ARG A 29 -13.17 22.46 10.84
N LYS A 30 -13.17 21.57 9.85
CA LYS A 30 -12.25 20.42 9.76
C LYS A 30 -10.79 20.86 9.60
N ALA A 31 -10.54 21.90 8.81
CA ALA A 31 -9.20 22.46 8.63
C ALA A 31 -8.65 23.06 9.92
N MET A 32 -9.51 23.70 10.73
CA MET A 32 -9.12 24.20 12.04
C MET A 32 -8.92 23.08 13.06
N SER A 33 -9.78 22.05 13.07
CA SER A 33 -9.66 20.91 13.99
C SER A 33 -8.46 20.00 13.70
N ARG A 34 -7.90 20.06 12.48
CA ARG A 34 -6.68 19.33 12.10
C ARG A 34 -5.38 19.97 12.63
N GLY A 35 -5.45 21.11 13.32
CA GLY A 35 -4.33 21.59 14.15
C GLY A 35 -3.11 22.14 13.41
N GLY A 36 -3.17 22.45 12.12
CA GLY A 36 -2.05 23.10 11.40
C GLY A 36 -1.67 22.41 10.09
N ILE A 37 -0.43 22.66 9.64
CA ILE A 37 0.15 22.09 8.42
C ILE A 37 0.20 20.56 8.60
N PRO A 38 -0.31 19.76 7.65
CA PRO A 38 -0.28 18.30 7.75
C PRO A 38 1.14 17.80 8.05
N GLU A 39 1.26 16.86 8.97
CA GLU A 39 2.52 16.16 9.21
C GLU A 39 2.86 15.32 7.98
N ASN A 40 3.90 15.72 7.24
CA ASN A 40 4.35 15.08 6.01
C ASN A 40 5.88 15.20 5.90
N ARG A 41 6.49 14.54 4.90
CA ARG A 41 7.96 14.56 4.67
C ARG A 41 8.58 15.97 4.65
N ARG A 42 7.84 16.97 4.17
CA ARG A 42 8.32 18.36 4.07
C ARG A 42 8.29 19.07 5.42
N THR A 43 7.36 18.70 6.29
CA THR A 43 7.02 19.43 7.52
C THR A 43 7.48 18.73 8.79
N SER A 44 7.79 17.43 8.73
CA SER A 44 8.22 16.63 9.89
C SER A 44 9.51 15.85 9.61
N PRO A 45 10.61 16.14 10.35
CA PRO A 45 11.86 15.39 10.25
C PRO A 45 11.72 13.91 10.63
N SER A 46 10.86 13.57 11.60
CA SER A 46 10.65 12.18 12.02
C SER A 46 9.91 11.39 10.94
N GLN A 47 8.90 12.00 10.32
CA GLN A 47 8.19 11.40 9.18
C GLN A 47 9.15 11.19 7.99
N ARG A 48 10.02 12.18 7.72
CA ARG A 48 11.05 12.05 6.69
C ARG A 48 11.97 10.86 6.95
N ARG A 49 12.51 10.71 8.16
CA ARG A 49 13.35 9.55 8.53
C ARG A 49 12.63 8.22 8.32
N ARG A 50 11.37 8.11 8.75
CA ARG A 50 10.58 6.87 8.58
C ARG A 50 10.32 6.51 7.13
N GLU A 51 10.17 7.51 6.26
CA GLU A 51 10.04 7.29 4.81
C GLU A 51 11.38 6.92 4.19
N ASP A 52 12.46 7.58 4.58
CA ASP A 52 13.82 7.28 4.10
C ASP A 52 14.22 5.85 4.49
N GLU A 53 14.00 5.43 5.75
CA GLU A 53 14.24 4.05 6.20
C GLU A 53 13.40 3.02 5.43
N PHE A 54 12.16 3.38 5.09
CA PHE A 54 11.25 2.52 4.33
C PHE A 54 11.76 2.29 2.90
N PHE A 55 12.18 3.36 2.22
CA PHE A 55 12.70 3.27 0.86
C PHE A 55 14.12 2.68 0.82
N ASP A 56 14.96 2.96 1.83
CA ASP A 56 16.29 2.33 1.95
C ASP A 56 16.17 0.81 2.10
N LEU A 57 15.27 0.33 2.97
CA LEU A 57 15.01 -1.10 3.11
C LEU A 57 14.54 -1.71 1.79
N HIS A 58 13.57 -1.09 1.11
CA HIS A 58 13.11 -1.54 -0.21
C HIS A 58 14.27 -1.67 -1.21
N MET A 59 15.18 -0.70 -1.26
CA MET A 59 16.32 -0.73 -2.18
C MET A 59 17.31 -1.85 -1.84
N ARG A 60 17.60 -2.10 -0.56
CA ARG A 60 18.48 -3.21 -0.13
C ARG A 60 17.89 -4.57 -0.47
N LEU A 61 16.57 -4.73 -0.32
CA LEU A 61 15.88 -5.96 -0.71
C LEU A 61 15.96 -6.18 -2.23
N CYS A 62 15.77 -5.12 -3.02
CA CYS A 62 15.94 -5.19 -4.47
C CYS A 62 17.38 -5.53 -4.87
N GLU A 63 18.38 -4.90 -4.23
CA GLU A 63 19.78 -5.18 -4.50
C GLU A 63 20.13 -6.64 -4.24
N THR A 64 19.66 -7.19 -3.12
CA THR A 64 19.83 -8.62 -2.82
C THR A 64 19.12 -9.48 -3.87
N TYR A 65 17.85 -9.18 -4.17
CA TYR A 65 17.04 -9.95 -5.12
C TYR A 65 17.64 -9.99 -6.53
N TYR A 66 18.00 -8.83 -7.08
CA TYR A 66 18.54 -8.73 -8.44
C TYR A 66 20.02 -9.08 -8.53
N GLY A 67 20.75 -9.04 -7.42
CA GLY A 67 22.12 -9.54 -7.32
C GLY A 67 22.23 -11.07 -7.39
N MET A 68 21.16 -11.80 -7.06
CA MET A 68 21.15 -13.26 -7.14
C MET A 68 20.82 -13.78 -8.55
N PRO A 69 21.31 -14.99 -8.89
CA PRO A 69 20.89 -15.72 -10.08
C PRO A 69 19.35 -15.87 -10.16
N PRO A 70 18.74 -15.82 -11.35
CA PRO A 70 17.29 -15.95 -11.50
C PRO A 70 16.70 -17.23 -10.88
N ALA A 71 17.46 -18.32 -10.84
CA ALA A 71 17.03 -19.59 -10.24
C ALA A 71 16.81 -19.51 -8.72
N ASP A 72 17.53 -18.63 -8.02
CA ASP A 72 17.50 -18.51 -6.56
C ASP A 72 16.46 -17.50 -6.06
N ARG A 73 16.00 -16.62 -6.96
CA ARG A 73 15.01 -15.57 -6.65
C ARG A 73 13.70 -16.08 -6.05
N PRO A 74 13.10 -17.20 -6.54
CA PRO A 74 11.89 -17.74 -5.92
C PRO A 74 12.08 -18.14 -4.45
N ALA A 75 13.24 -18.71 -4.11
CA ALA A 75 13.55 -19.09 -2.73
C ALA A 75 13.68 -17.85 -1.84
N TYR A 76 14.30 -16.78 -2.34
CA TYR A 76 14.38 -15.51 -1.62
C TYR A 76 13.00 -14.85 -1.43
N SER A 77 12.15 -14.85 -2.46
CA SER A 77 10.77 -14.33 -2.33
C SER A 77 9.97 -15.09 -1.27
N MET A 78 10.11 -16.42 -1.22
CA MET A 78 9.51 -17.24 -0.16
C MET A 78 10.00 -16.79 1.23
N ALA A 79 11.32 -16.68 1.40
CA ALA A 79 11.92 -16.28 2.67
C ALA A 79 11.47 -14.88 3.14
N LEU A 80 11.29 -13.92 2.22
CA LEU A 80 10.75 -12.60 2.57
C LEU A 80 9.31 -12.67 3.08
N ILE A 81 8.48 -13.48 2.44
CA ILE A 81 7.08 -13.65 2.84
C ILE A 81 7.01 -14.36 4.20
N ASP A 82 7.84 -15.37 4.44
CA ASP A 82 7.89 -16.07 5.72
C ASP A 82 8.39 -15.18 6.85
N ARG A 83 9.40 -14.34 6.61
CA ARG A 83 9.83 -13.30 7.57
C ARG A 83 8.72 -12.31 7.89
N ALA A 84 7.96 -11.90 6.87
CA ALA A 84 6.83 -11.00 7.05
C ALA A 84 5.68 -11.67 7.85
N ARG A 85 5.44 -12.97 7.66
CA ARG A 85 4.50 -13.78 8.46
C ARG A 85 4.96 -13.94 9.90
N ALA A 86 6.27 -14.13 10.11
CA ALA A 86 6.89 -14.24 11.43
C ALA A 86 6.84 -12.95 12.26
N GLY A 87 6.31 -11.85 11.69
CA GLY A 87 6.09 -10.59 12.40
C GLY A 87 7.10 -9.50 12.08
N GLU A 88 7.95 -9.67 11.06
CA GLU A 88 8.87 -8.61 10.62
C GLU A 88 8.10 -7.48 9.92
N SER A 89 7.61 -6.55 10.74
CA SER A 89 6.68 -5.49 10.35
C SER A 89 7.23 -4.56 9.27
N LYS A 90 8.55 -4.30 9.26
CA LYS A 90 9.19 -3.48 8.22
C LYS A 90 9.11 -4.14 6.84
N ILE A 91 9.41 -5.44 6.75
CA ILE A 91 9.28 -6.20 5.49
C ILE A 91 7.83 -6.29 5.07
N LYS A 92 6.94 -6.68 5.99
CA LYS A 92 5.50 -6.71 5.73
C LYS A 92 5.02 -5.38 5.13
N ARG A 93 5.41 -4.25 5.75
CA ARG A 93 5.08 -2.91 5.28
C ARG A 93 5.62 -2.63 3.88
N VAL A 94 6.84 -3.06 3.54
CA VAL A 94 7.41 -2.91 2.19
C VAL A 94 6.62 -3.73 1.18
N LEU A 95 6.40 -5.02 1.43
CA LEU A 95 5.76 -5.93 0.50
C LEU A 95 4.30 -5.57 0.20
N THR A 96 3.58 -4.98 1.16
CA THR A 96 2.17 -4.63 1.00
C THR A 96 1.94 -3.14 0.70
N ASN A 97 2.98 -2.34 0.47
CA ASN A 97 2.80 -0.90 0.26
C ASN A 97 2.17 -0.60 -1.12
N PRO A 98 1.02 0.09 -1.17
CA PRO A 98 0.38 0.44 -2.45
C PRO A 98 1.26 1.28 -3.38
N LEU A 99 2.16 2.11 -2.86
CA LEU A 99 3.08 2.92 -3.68
C LEU A 99 4.07 2.05 -4.45
N LEU A 100 4.54 0.96 -3.84
CA LEU A 100 5.49 0.04 -4.48
C LEU A 100 4.77 -0.97 -5.38
N LEU A 101 3.58 -1.44 -4.97
CA LEU A 101 2.76 -2.35 -5.77
C LEU A 101 2.27 -1.70 -7.06
N ASN A 102 1.80 -0.46 -6.96
CA ASN A 102 1.26 0.29 -8.09
C ASN A 102 2.30 1.25 -8.70
N ALA A 103 3.59 1.02 -8.47
CA ALA A 103 4.64 1.81 -9.09
C ALA A 103 4.50 1.71 -10.62
N SER A 104 4.07 2.80 -11.24
CA SER A 104 3.81 2.86 -12.67
C SER A 104 5.12 2.78 -13.46
N GLU A 105 5.06 2.31 -14.70
CA GLU A 105 6.20 2.33 -15.62
C GLU A 105 6.74 3.75 -15.90
N SER A 106 5.94 4.79 -15.62
CA SER A 106 6.36 6.19 -15.71
C SER A 106 7.14 6.66 -14.47
N SER A 107 6.96 6.01 -13.31
CA SER A 107 7.63 6.35 -12.05
C SER A 107 8.81 5.42 -11.79
N ARG A 108 9.90 5.64 -12.51
CA ARG A 108 11.18 4.89 -12.35
C ARG A 108 11.81 5.05 -10.97
N VAL A 109 11.37 6.02 -10.18
CA VAL A 109 11.95 6.41 -8.88
C VAL A 109 12.00 5.24 -7.89
N TYR A 110 11.07 4.29 -7.99
CA TYR A 110 10.98 3.16 -7.07
C TYR A 110 11.58 1.87 -7.61
N ASN A 111 11.95 1.84 -8.89
CA ASN A 111 12.51 0.67 -9.52
C ASN A 111 14.00 0.54 -9.19
N TRP A 112 14.50 -0.69 -9.16
CA TRP A 112 15.93 -0.89 -8.96
C TRP A 112 16.74 -0.32 -10.13
N ARG A 113 17.81 0.40 -9.81
CA ARG A 113 18.61 1.20 -10.76
C ARG A 113 17.77 2.15 -11.63
N SER A 114 16.61 2.57 -11.15
CA SER A 114 15.67 3.41 -11.88
C SER A 114 15.29 2.85 -13.26
N SER A 115 15.26 1.52 -13.40
CA SER A 115 15.05 0.84 -14.68
C SER A 115 13.75 0.03 -14.70
N ARG A 116 13.08 0.04 -15.85
CA ARG A 116 11.84 -0.74 -16.05
C ARG A 116 12.08 -2.24 -16.06
N ALA A 117 13.29 -2.67 -16.40
CA ALA A 117 13.66 -4.08 -16.39
C ALA A 117 13.65 -4.70 -14.98
N TYR A 118 13.59 -3.86 -13.94
CA TYR A 118 13.67 -4.29 -12.55
C TYR A 118 12.51 -3.71 -11.74
N PRO A 119 11.35 -4.40 -11.73
CA PRO A 119 10.21 -4.07 -10.89
C PRO A 119 10.56 -3.92 -9.41
N THR A 120 9.63 -3.33 -8.64
CA THR A 120 9.82 -3.23 -7.19
C THR A 120 9.80 -4.60 -6.52
N ILE A 121 10.47 -4.76 -5.37
CA ILE A 121 10.40 -6.02 -4.62
C ILE A 121 8.96 -6.40 -4.24
N ALA A 122 8.09 -5.41 -4.02
CA ALA A 122 6.68 -5.63 -3.74
C ALA A 122 5.95 -6.24 -4.96
N GLN A 123 6.25 -5.77 -6.17
CA GLN A 123 5.70 -6.34 -7.41
C GLN A 123 6.20 -7.77 -7.64
N GLU A 124 7.49 -8.02 -7.45
CA GLU A 124 8.09 -9.36 -7.55
C GLU A 124 7.47 -10.34 -6.54
N ALA A 125 7.31 -9.92 -5.27
CA ALA A 125 6.67 -10.73 -4.25
C ALA A 125 5.18 -10.97 -4.52
N ALA A 126 4.47 -9.97 -5.06
CA ALA A 126 3.07 -10.11 -5.45
C ALA A 126 2.90 -11.10 -6.61
N LYS A 127 3.75 -11.00 -7.63
CA LYS A 127 3.80 -11.97 -8.74
C LYS A 127 4.10 -13.36 -8.21
N PHE A 128 5.12 -13.52 -7.39
CA PHE A 128 5.45 -14.80 -6.76
C PHE A 128 4.27 -15.38 -5.96
N SER A 129 3.56 -14.56 -5.19
CA SER A 129 2.40 -15.00 -4.41
C SER A 129 1.26 -15.48 -5.29
N GLN A 130 1.03 -14.77 -6.41
CA GLN A 130 0.02 -15.14 -7.40
C GLN A 130 0.40 -16.44 -8.10
N ASP A 131 1.65 -16.59 -8.53
CA ASP A 131 2.15 -17.77 -9.23
C ASP A 131 2.17 -19.01 -8.31
N LYS A 132 2.51 -18.84 -7.03
CA LYS A 132 2.68 -19.95 -6.08
C LYS A 132 1.38 -20.39 -5.41
N TRP A 133 0.50 -19.45 -5.07
CA TRP A 133 -0.70 -19.72 -4.25
C TRP A 133 -2.00 -19.17 -4.84
N GLY A 134 -1.94 -18.40 -5.94
CA GLY A 134 -3.13 -17.78 -6.52
C GLY A 134 -3.76 -16.69 -5.66
N VAL A 135 -3.01 -16.10 -4.72
CA VAL A 135 -3.52 -15.06 -3.80
C VAL A 135 -2.71 -13.78 -3.85
N SER A 136 -3.34 -12.68 -3.43
CA SER A 136 -2.65 -11.40 -3.28
C SER A 136 -1.60 -11.44 -2.17
N ILE A 137 -0.55 -10.63 -2.30
CA ILE A 137 0.54 -10.54 -1.31
C ILE A 137 0.03 -10.23 0.11
N GLY A 138 -1.05 -9.45 0.23
CA GLY A 138 -1.66 -9.13 1.53
C GLY A 138 -2.20 -10.38 2.24
N HIS A 139 -2.86 -11.28 1.50
CA HIS A 139 -3.32 -12.56 2.04
C HIS A 139 -2.13 -13.48 2.33
N ALA A 140 -1.15 -13.54 1.41
CA ALA A 140 0.04 -14.37 1.58
C ALA A 140 0.80 -14.03 2.87
N VAL A 141 1.05 -12.75 3.12
CA VAL A 141 1.78 -12.27 4.31
C VAL A 141 0.94 -12.36 5.59
N SER A 142 -0.39 -12.40 5.49
CA SER A 142 -1.26 -12.55 6.65
C SER A 142 -1.45 -14.00 7.10
N GLY A 143 -0.77 -14.96 6.44
CA GLY A 143 -0.89 -16.39 6.75
C GLY A 143 -2.19 -17.02 6.25
N GLN A 144 -3.00 -16.28 5.49
CA GLN A 144 -4.24 -16.75 4.88
C GLN A 144 -3.96 -17.31 3.48
N THR A 145 -2.89 -18.09 3.32
CA THR A 145 -2.73 -18.86 2.09
C THR A 145 -3.61 -20.09 2.18
N PRO A 146 -4.36 -20.45 1.11
CA PRO A 146 -4.97 -21.76 1.06
C PRO A 146 -3.83 -22.79 1.18
N THR A 147 -3.76 -23.45 2.34
CA THR A 147 -2.94 -24.64 2.52
C THR A 147 -3.31 -25.58 1.39
N ALA A 148 -2.30 -26.05 0.64
CA ALA A 148 -2.49 -26.85 -0.56
C ALA A 148 -3.45 -28.02 -0.30
N MET A 149 -4.70 -27.89 -0.79
CA MET A 149 -5.69 -28.91 -1.17
C MET A 149 -7.08 -28.26 -1.30
N SER A 150 -7.27 -27.28 -2.20
CA SER A 150 -8.63 -26.81 -2.57
C SER A 150 -8.71 -26.10 -3.91
N GLN A 151 -7.83 -26.44 -4.86
CA GLN A 151 -7.93 -25.97 -6.25
C GLN A 151 -7.80 -27.12 -7.25
N SER A 152 -8.64 -28.12 -7.07
CA SER A 152 -9.15 -28.99 -8.12
C SER A 152 -10.61 -29.25 -7.76
N ASN A 153 -11.52 -29.19 -8.75
CA ASN A 153 -12.98 -29.42 -8.65
C ASN A 153 -13.92 -28.21 -8.69
N ASN A 154 -13.58 -27.14 -9.42
CA ASN A 154 -14.63 -26.21 -9.89
C ASN A 154 -14.62 -25.97 -11.41
N LYS A 155 -13.89 -26.79 -12.18
CA LYS A 155 -13.87 -26.72 -13.65
C LYS A 155 -14.24 -28.04 -14.35
N LEU A 156 -14.77 -29.01 -13.60
CA LEU A 156 -15.26 -30.28 -14.15
C LEU A 156 -16.75 -30.55 -13.85
N LYS A 157 -17.44 -29.59 -13.21
CA LYS A 157 -18.88 -29.74 -12.89
C LYS A 157 -19.80 -29.07 -13.92
N GLU A 158 -19.27 -28.20 -14.78
CA GLU A 158 -20.05 -27.56 -15.85
C GLU A 158 -20.15 -28.44 -17.12
N ASP A 159 -19.25 -29.42 -17.29
CA ASP A 159 -19.26 -30.28 -18.48
C ASP A 159 -20.09 -31.58 -18.30
N TYR A 160 -20.49 -31.94 -17.07
CA TYR A 160 -21.25 -33.18 -16.80
C TYR A 160 -22.77 -32.99 -16.84
N ASP A 161 -23.27 -31.76 -16.73
CA ASP A 161 -24.71 -31.45 -16.80
C ASP A 161 -25.18 -31.15 -18.24
N HIS A 162 -24.33 -31.37 -19.26
CA HIS A 162 -24.68 -31.26 -20.68
C HIS A 162 -24.76 -32.61 -21.42
N PHE A 163 -24.59 -33.72 -20.71
CA PHE A 163 -24.63 -35.08 -21.28
C PHE A 163 -25.62 -36.01 -20.56
N THR A 164 -26.77 -35.49 -20.14
CA THR A 164 -27.95 -36.32 -19.84
C THR A 164 -29.16 -35.80 -20.63
N CYS A 165 -29.36 -36.41 -21.79
CA CYS A 165 -30.60 -36.41 -22.57
C CYS A 165 -31.19 -37.81 -22.43
#